data_AF-A0A7X1VNV7-F1
#
_entry.id   AF-A0A7X1VNV7-F1
#
_cell.length_a   1.000
_cell.length_b   1.000
_cell.length_c   1.000
_cell.angle_alpha   90.00
_cell.angle_beta   90.00
_cell.angle_gamma   90.00
#
_symmetry.space_group_name_H-M   'P 1'
#
loop_
_entity.id
_entity.type
_entity.pdbx_description
1 polymer ?
#
loop_
_entity_poly.entity_id
_entity_poly.type
_entity_poly.pdbx_seq_one_letter_code
_entity_poly.pdbx_strand_id
1 'polypeptide(L)'
;MRISRSTSPRIGRRGLLLGMSSLSALFCVQTSRAAPSRGGMVHQKFMSVSSLLVPHKLNETIGIRTADAMIATVPDFPEHLEQLASFIEAKKPADVEELMEALPDVSLKNAAQSIIESWYTGAVQGASTISVISYEEALMFKVTSDVMTIPSYAISGPNGWTADAPPLSQLPIF
;
A
#
# COMPACT_ATOMS: atom_id res chain seq x y z
N MET A 1 -83.64 -38.06 8.53
CA MET A 1 -82.75 -37.72 9.66
C MET A 1 -81.67 -38.80 9.79
N ARG A 2 -80.47 -38.58 9.25
CA ARG A 2 -79.27 -39.37 9.61
C ARG A 2 -78.01 -38.54 9.32
N ILE A 3 -77.12 -38.57 10.29
CA ILE A 3 -76.09 -37.56 10.59
C ILE A 3 -74.88 -37.72 9.68
N SER A 4 -74.40 -36.59 9.13
CA SER A 4 -73.13 -36.47 8.43
C SER A 4 -71.94 -36.68 9.38
N ARG A 5 -70.96 -37.49 8.97
CA ARG A 5 -69.64 -37.53 9.62
C ARG A 5 -68.60 -36.97 8.65
N SER A 6 -68.11 -35.77 8.98
CA SER A 6 -66.92 -35.17 8.39
C SER A 6 -65.68 -35.94 8.83
N THR A 7 -64.81 -36.29 7.88
CA THR A 7 -63.47 -36.81 8.18
C THR A 7 -62.47 -35.96 7.41
N SER A 8 -61.69 -35.15 8.12
CA SER A 8 -60.70 -34.22 7.56
C SER A 8 -59.54 -34.95 6.88
N PRO A 9 -59.00 -34.43 5.75
CA PRO A 9 -57.85 -35.02 5.09
C PRO A 9 -56.58 -34.82 5.94
N ARG A 10 -55.88 -35.92 6.22
CA ARG A 10 -54.56 -35.91 6.89
C ARG A 10 -53.47 -35.64 5.87
N ILE A 11 -52.87 -34.45 5.92
CA ILE A 11 -51.72 -34.08 5.08
C ILE A 11 -50.49 -34.88 5.56
N GLY A 12 -49.97 -35.73 4.67
CA GLY A 12 -48.81 -36.55 4.96
C GLY A 12 -47.51 -35.74 4.97
N ARG A 13 -46.64 -36.02 5.95
CA ARG A 13 -45.30 -35.40 6.11
C ARG A 13 -44.40 -35.46 4.85
N ARG A 14 -44.69 -36.36 3.91
CA ARG A 14 -43.96 -36.51 2.63
C ARG A 14 -44.36 -35.46 1.57
N GLY A 15 -45.50 -34.77 1.73
CA GLY A 15 -45.90 -33.67 0.86
C GLY A 15 -45.21 -32.33 1.18
N LEU A 16 -44.56 -32.22 2.34
CA LEU A 16 -43.90 -30.98 2.77
C LEU A 16 -42.49 -30.81 2.17
N LEU A 17 -41.85 -31.89 1.71
CA LEU A 17 -40.47 -31.86 1.19
C LEU A 17 -40.36 -31.77 -0.34
N LEU A 18 -41.49 -31.80 -1.06
CA LEU A 18 -41.54 -31.64 -2.52
C LEU A 18 -41.91 -30.20 -2.97
N GLY A 19 -42.01 -29.26 -2.02
CA GLY A 19 -42.41 -27.87 -2.27
C GLY A 19 -41.31 -26.82 -2.06
N MET A 20 -40.03 -27.18 -2.15
CA MET A 20 -38.90 -26.25 -1.95
C MET A 20 -38.08 -26.02 -3.24
N SER A 21 -38.72 -26.09 -4.40
CA SER A 21 -38.06 -26.00 -5.71
C SER A 21 -38.51 -24.77 -6.50
N SER A 22 -38.45 -23.56 -5.92
CA SER A 22 -38.42 -22.31 -6.70
C SER A 22 -38.26 -21.08 -5.81
N LEU A 23 -37.03 -20.79 -5.39
CA LEU A 23 -36.64 -19.40 -5.11
C LEU A 23 -35.12 -19.22 -5.26
N SER A 24 -34.57 -19.63 -6.41
CA SER A 24 -33.26 -19.15 -6.85
C SER A 24 -33.45 -17.79 -7.52
N ALA A 25 -33.80 -16.78 -6.71
CA ALA A 25 -33.70 -15.40 -7.12
C ALA A 25 -32.20 -15.10 -7.36
N LEU A 26 -31.90 -14.53 -8.52
CA LEU A 26 -30.57 -14.04 -8.85
C LEU A 26 -30.09 -13.09 -7.75
N PHE A 27 -29.23 -13.58 -6.86
CA PHE A 27 -28.30 -12.72 -6.14
C PHE A 27 -27.26 -12.25 -7.15
N CYS A 28 -27.63 -11.23 -7.92
CA CYS A 28 -26.65 -10.38 -8.56
C CYS A 28 -25.87 -9.74 -7.41
N VAL A 29 -24.72 -10.31 -7.06
CA VAL A 29 -23.75 -9.66 -6.19
C VAL A 29 -23.31 -8.41 -6.95
N GLN A 30 -24.01 -7.31 -6.75
CA GLN A 30 -23.53 -6.00 -7.15
C GLN A 30 -22.35 -5.71 -6.25
N THR A 31 -21.15 -6.05 -6.71
CA THR A 31 -19.93 -5.49 -6.15
C THR A 31 -19.94 -4.01 -6.49
N SER A 32 -20.60 -3.21 -5.66
CA SER A 32 -20.50 -1.75 -5.73
C SER A 32 -19.05 -1.39 -5.47
N ARG A 33 -18.29 -1.19 -6.55
CA ARG A 33 -16.94 -0.65 -6.49
C ARG A 33 -17.09 0.81 -6.07
N ALA A 34 -16.93 1.07 -4.77
CA ALA A 34 -16.94 2.42 -4.26
C ALA A 34 -15.93 3.26 -5.06
N ALA A 35 -16.36 4.41 -5.56
CA ALA A 35 -15.44 5.35 -6.18
C ALA A 35 -14.34 5.67 -5.15
N PRO A 36 -13.06 5.69 -5.56
CA PRO A 36 -11.99 6.01 -4.64
C PRO A 36 -12.25 7.37 -4.02
N SER A 37 -12.16 7.46 -2.70
CA SER A 37 -12.24 8.75 -2.01
C SER A 37 -11.10 9.64 -2.50
N ARG A 38 -11.24 10.97 -2.38
CA ARG A 38 -10.17 11.91 -2.75
C ARG A 38 -8.84 11.54 -2.07
N GLY A 39 -8.88 11.13 -0.80
CA GLY A 39 -7.71 10.63 -0.07
C GLY A 39 -7.12 9.36 -0.70
N GLY A 40 -7.96 8.38 -1.02
CA GLY A 40 -7.53 7.15 -1.69
C GLY A 40 -6.87 7.38 -3.06
N MET A 41 -7.34 8.37 -3.83
CA MET A 41 -6.70 8.73 -5.10
C MET A 41 -5.30 9.34 -4.89
N VAL A 42 -5.14 10.19 -3.88
CA VAL A 42 -3.83 10.79 -3.56
C VAL A 42 -2.83 9.72 -3.11
N HIS A 43 -3.26 8.77 -2.26
CA HIS A 43 -2.44 7.64 -1.83
C HIS A 43 -2.01 6.76 -3.01
N GLN A 44 -2.94 6.46 -3.91
CA GLN A 44 -2.63 5.67 -5.12
C GLN A 44 -1.61 6.39 -6.01
N LYS A 45 -1.74 7.70 -6.22
CA LYS A 45 -0.77 8.50 -6.97
C LYS A 45 0.60 8.50 -6.30
N PHE A 46 0.65 8.71 -4.99
CA PHE A 46 1.88 8.65 -4.22
C PHE A 46 2.60 7.32 -4.39
N MET A 47 1.89 6.20 -4.27
CA MET A 47 2.46 4.87 -4.45
C MET A 47 2.94 4.64 -5.88
N SER A 48 2.17 5.07 -6.88
CA SER A 48 2.56 4.96 -8.29
C SER A 48 3.85 5.73 -8.58
N VAL A 49 3.94 6.99 -8.14
CA VAL A 49 5.15 7.82 -8.29
C VAL A 49 6.32 7.19 -7.53
N SER A 50 6.10 6.77 -6.28
CA SER A 50 7.14 6.14 -5.45
C SER A 50 7.70 4.87 -6.08
N SER A 51 6.87 4.03 -6.72
CA SER A 51 7.31 2.78 -7.34
C SER A 51 8.25 2.97 -8.54
N LEU A 52 8.16 4.13 -9.22
CA LEU A 52 9.10 4.49 -10.27
C LEU A 52 10.38 5.10 -9.68
N LEU A 53 10.25 5.95 -8.67
CA LEU A 53 11.38 6.63 -8.03
C LEU A 53 12.27 5.70 -7.21
N VAL A 54 11.70 4.63 -6.67
CA VAL A 54 12.37 3.72 -5.73
C VAL A 54 12.25 2.29 -6.27
N PRO A 55 13.36 1.69 -6.78
CA PRO A 55 13.34 0.36 -7.40
C PRO A 55 13.33 -0.75 -6.34
N HIS A 56 12.38 -0.70 -5.41
CA HIS A 56 12.20 -1.66 -4.32
C HIS A 56 10.72 -1.99 -4.14
N LYS A 57 10.41 -3.17 -3.59
CA LYS A 57 9.06 -3.48 -3.14
C LYS A 57 8.66 -2.60 -1.96
N LEU A 58 7.75 -1.65 -2.21
CA LEU A 58 7.29 -0.69 -1.22
C LEU A 58 6.12 -1.23 -0.39
N ASN A 59 6.13 -0.94 0.91
CA ASN A 59 5.02 -1.27 1.80
C ASN A 59 3.92 -0.19 1.69
N GLU A 60 2.74 -0.58 1.21
CA GLU A 60 1.61 0.32 0.98
C GLU A 60 1.14 1.04 2.25
N THR A 61 1.15 0.38 3.41
CA THR A 61 0.74 0.99 4.68
C THR A 61 1.71 2.11 5.09
N ILE A 62 3.01 1.89 4.89
CA ILE A 62 4.02 2.93 5.13
C ILE A 62 3.84 4.06 4.13
N GLY A 63 3.60 3.76 2.86
CA GLY A 63 3.40 4.77 1.82
C GLY A 63 2.20 5.68 2.07
N ILE A 64 1.07 5.13 2.54
CA ILE A 64 -0.10 5.92 2.95
C ILE A 64 0.27 6.92 4.06
N ARG A 65 0.96 6.44 5.11
CA ARG A 65 1.35 7.27 6.25
C ARG A 65 2.38 8.33 5.86
N THR A 66 3.31 7.98 4.97
CA THR A 66 4.29 8.91 4.41
C THR A 66 3.60 9.99 3.58
N ALA A 67 2.66 9.62 2.70
CA ALA A 67 1.89 10.58 1.92
C ALA A 67 1.12 11.56 2.81
N ASP A 68 0.43 11.06 3.84
CA ASP A 68 -0.30 11.91 4.79
C ASP A 68 0.63 12.88 5.53
N ALA A 69 1.81 12.42 5.95
CA ALA A 69 2.81 13.27 6.60
C ALA A 69 3.37 14.32 5.63
N MET A 70 3.70 13.96 4.39
CA MET A 70 4.19 14.91 3.39
C MET A 70 3.15 15.98 3.06
N ILE A 71 1.87 15.61 2.92
CA ILE A 71 0.77 16.56 2.73
C ILE A 71 0.67 17.54 3.92
N ALA A 72 0.90 17.05 5.14
CA ALA A 72 0.80 17.86 6.35
C ALA A 72 2.00 18.79 6.57
N THR A 73 3.21 18.41 6.13
CA THR A 73 4.45 19.11 6.54
C THR A 73 5.30 19.68 5.40
N VAL A 74 5.08 19.24 4.16
CA VAL A 74 5.85 19.68 3.00
C VAL A 74 5.02 20.68 2.19
N PRO A 75 5.48 21.93 2.02
CA PRO A 75 4.77 22.95 1.24
C PRO A 75 4.47 22.48 -0.18
N ASP A 76 3.27 22.79 -0.66
CA ASP A 76 2.80 22.54 -2.04
C ASP A 76 2.90 21.08 -2.50
N PHE A 77 3.14 20.14 -1.59
CA PHE A 77 3.33 18.72 -1.91
C PHE A 77 2.17 18.09 -2.69
N PRO A 78 0.88 18.36 -2.38
CA PRO A 78 -0.22 17.83 -3.18
C PRO A 78 -0.17 18.29 -4.65
N GLU A 79 0.26 19.52 -4.91
CA GLU A 79 0.38 20.05 -6.27
C GLU A 79 1.58 19.43 -6.99
N HIS A 80 2.74 19.39 -6.35
CA HIS A 80 3.92 18.73 -6.91
C HIS A 80 3.68 17.25 -7.20
N LEU A 81 2.97 16.53 -6.33
CA LEU A 81 2.61 15.12 -6.56
C LEU A 81 1.72 14.95 -7.79
N GLU A 82 0.74 15.84 -7.98
CA GLU A 82 -0.14 15.82 -9.15
C GLU A 82 0.64 16.10 -10.45
N GLN A 83 1.55 17.08 -10.41
CA GLN A 83 2.43 17.43 -11.53
C GLN A 83 3.39 16.29 -11.87
N LEU A 84 4.02 15.65 -10.87
CA LEU A 84 4.87 14.47 -11.05
C LEU A 84 4.10 13.31 -11.68
N ALA A 85 2.93 12.98 -11.12
CA ALA A 85 2.10 11.89 -11.65
C ALA A 85 1.69 12.14 -13.11
N SER A 86 1.26 13.36 -13.43
CA SER A 86 0.89 13.75 -14.79
C SER A 86 2.08 13.71 -15.76
N PHE A 87 3.26 14.15 -15.31
CA PHE A 87 4.48 14.09 -16.11
C PHE A 87 4.89 12.65 -16.43
N ILE A 88 4.86 11.77 -15.42
CA ILE A 88 5.15 10.34 -15.57
C ILE A 88 4.17 9.68 -16.54
N GLU A 89 2.87 9.98 -16.42
CA GLU A 89 1.85 9.43 -17.34
C GLU A 89 2.05 9.89 -18.79
N ALA A 90 2.43 11.16 -18.98
CA ALA A 90 2.63 11.76 -20.29
C ALA A 90 3.93 11.31 -20.97
N LYS A 91 5.03 11.19 -20.22
CA LYS A 91 6.37 10.89 -20.76
C LYS A 91 6.74 9.42 -20.70
N LYS A 92 6.18 8.67 -19.74
CA LYS A 92 6.45 7.25 -19.51
C LYS A 92 7.96 6.93 -19.45
N PRO A 93 8.73 7.63 -18.59
CA PRO A 93 10.14 7.32 -18.42
C PRO A 93 10.32 5.86 -17.96
N ALA A 94 11.40 5.23 -18.38
CA ALA A 94 11.70 3.84 -18.06
C ALA A 94 12.14 3.65 -16.59
N ASP A 95 12.89 4.62 -16.05
CA ASP A 95 13.47 4.58 -14.72
C ASP A 95 13.54 5.98 -14.07
N VAL A 96 14.10 6.02 -12.85
CA VAL A 96 14.25 7.25 -12.07
C VAL A 96 15.26 8.19 -12.71
N GLU A 97 16.33 7.68 -13.30
CA GLU A 97 17.36 8.47 -13.99
C GLU A 97 16.75 9.25 -15.16
N GLU A 98 16.02 8.57 -16.05
CA GLU A 98 15.35 9.19 -17.19
C GLU A 98 14.30 10.22 -16.72
N LEU A 99 13.53 9.90 -15.66
CA LEU A 99 12.58 10.85 -15.08
C LEU A 99 13.29 12.10 -14.57
N MET A 100 14.32 11.96 -13.74
CA MET A 100 15.01 13.07 -13.07
C MET A 100 15.74 13.97 -14.07
N GLU A 101 16.26 13.41 -15.16
CA GLU A 101 16.81 14.19 -16.28
C GLU A 101 15.73 14.97 -17.02
N ALA A 102 14.58 14.34 -17.29
CA ALA A 102 13.50 14.93 -18.08
C ALA A 102 12.68 15.99 -17.32
N LEU A 103 12.67 15.98 -15.99
CA LEU A 103 11.92 16.96 -15.19
C LEU A 103 12.41 18.40 -15.46
N PRO A 104 11.51 19.33 -15.82
CA PRO A 104 11.90 20.67 -16.26
C PRO A 104 12.21 21.64 -15.12
N ASP A 105 11.68 21.38 -13.92
CA ASP A 105 11.70 22.30 -12.79
C ASP A 105 12.47 21.73 -11.60
N VAL A 106 13.30 22.57 -10.96
CA VAL A 106 14.05 22.22 -9.74
C VAL A 106 13.14 21.87 -8.57
N SER A 107 11.98 22.52 -8.44
CA SER A 107 10.99 22.23 -7.40
C SER A 107 10.43 20.81 -7.54
N LEU A 108 10.13 20.37 -8.75
CA LEU A 108 9.68 19.00 -9.03
C LEU A 108 10.77 17.98 -8.78
N LYS A 109 12.02 18.29 -9.14
CA LYS A 109 13.17 17.43 -8.79
C LYS A 109 13.33 17.31 -7.27
N ASN A 110 13.20 18.42 -6.54
CA ASN A 110 13.25 18.42 -5.08
C ASN A 110 12.08 17.65 -4.45
N ALA A 111 10.88 17.73 -5.03
CA ALA A 111 9.73 16.95 -4.58
C ALA A 111 9.94 15.44 -4.80
N ALA A 112 10.43 15.04 -5.97
CA ALA A 112 10.79 13.65 -6.26
C ALA A 112 11.90 13.15 -5.31
N GLN A 113 12.94 13.96 -5.11
CA GLN A 113 14.02 13.68 -4.17
C GLN A 113 13.49 13.52 -2.73
N SER A 114 12.58 14.39 -2.29
CA SER A 114 11.97 14.30 -0.96
C SER A 114 11.16 13.00 -0.77
N ILE A 115 10.51 12.50 -1.83
CA ILE A 115 9.83 11.20 -1.80
C ILE A 115 10.86 10.08 -1.61
N ILE A 116 11.94 10.08 -2.39
CA ILE A 116 13.03 9.09 -2.27
C ILE A 116 13.60 9.12 -0.85
N GLU A 117 13.98 10.30 -0.34
CA GLU A 117 14.54 10.48 0.99
C GLU A 117 13.61 9.95 2.08
N SER A 118 12.30 10.14 1.94
CA SER A 118 11.32 9.64 2.91
C SER A 118 11.29 8.11 3.01
N TRP A 119 11.49 7.41 1.89
CA TRP A 119 11.58 5.95 1.87
C TRP A 119 12.90 5.43 2.44
N TYR A 120 14.01 6.09 2.10
CA TYR A 120 15.33 5.67 2.58
C TYR A 120 15.52 5.93 4.07
N THR A 121 15.09 7.08 4.56
CA THR A 121 15.25 7.47 5.97
C THR A 121 14.10 6.97 6.86
N GLY A 122 12.95 6.66 6.26
CA GLY A 122 11.73 6.33 7.00
C GLY A 122 11.11 7.53 7.72
N ALA A 123 11.50 8.76 7.35
CA ALA A 123 11.06 10.00 7.95
C ALA A 123 10.75 11.06 6.89
N VAL A 124 9.78 11.92 7.17
CA VAL A 124 9.44 13.07 6.32
C VAL A 124 10.03 14.33 6.92
N GLN A 125 10.83 15.04 6.13
CA GLN A 125 11.39 16.33 6.50
C GLN A 125 10.47 17.45 6.04
N GLY A 126 9.83 18.13 6.98
CA GLY A 126 9.08 19.37 6.75
C GLY A 126 9.97 20.60 6.90
N ALA A 127 9.37 21.79 6.78
CA ALA A 127 10.10 23.06 6.87
C ALA A 127 10.79 23.29 8.23
N SER A 128 10.17 22.83 9.33
CA SER A 128 10.68 23.04 10.69
C SER A 128 10.53 21.80 11.60
N THR A 129 9.96 20.73 11.08
CA THR A 129 9.66 19.50 11.83
C THR A 129 10.08 18.28 11.03
N ILE A 130 10.35 17.19 11.73
CA ILE A 130 10.63 15.88 11.14
C ILE A 130 9.60 14.89 11.69
N SER A 131 8.92 14.18 10.79
CA SER A 131 7.95 13.15 11.15
C SER A 131 8.54 11.78 10.88
N VAL A 132 8.83 11.00 11.93
CA VAL A 132 9.30 9.62 11.77
C VAL A 132 8.11 8.71 11.48
N ILE A 133 8.11 8.05 10.33
CA ILE A 133 7.01 7.20 9.85
C ILE A 133 7.27 5.74 10.20
N SER A 134 8.46 5.25 9.86
CA SER A 134 8.92 3.90 10.16
C SER A 134 10.42 3.88 10.36
N TYR A 135 10.86 3.22 11.42
CA TYR A 135 12.28 3.04 11.70
C TYR A 135 12.82 1.71 11.15
N GLU A 136 12.08 0.62 11.37
CA GLU A 136 12.45 -0.72 10.92
C GLU A 136 12.36 -0.90 9.40
N GLU A 137 11.43 -0.20 8.74
CA GLU A 137 11.19 -0.31 7.30
C GLU A 137 11.96 0.73 6.47
N ALA A 138 12.79 1.56 7.10
CA ALA A 138 13.64 2.51 6.39
C ALA A 138 14.60 1.77 5.45
N LEU A 139 14.57 2.09 4.15
CA LEU A 139 15.28 1.30 3.14
C LEU A 139 16.81 1.36 3.29
N MET A 140 17.36 2.42 3.91
CA MET A 140 18.80 2.53 4.14
C MET A 140 19.36 1.38 4.99
N PHE A 141 18.54 0.74 5.83
CA PHE A 141 18.97 -0.40 6.63
C PHE A 141 18.88 -1.74 5.88
N LYS A 142 18.10 -1.84 4.80
CA LYS A 142 17.90 -3.11 4.09
C LYS A 142 19.15 -3.56 3.36
N VAL A 143 19.91 -2.63 2.79
CA VAL A 143 21.10 -2.91 1.97
C VAL A 143 22.22 -3.58 2.77
N THR A 144 22.34 -3.30 4.06
CA THR A 144 23.40 -3.84 4.94
C THR A 144 22.87 -4.83 5.96
N SER A 145 21.62 -5.28 5.82
CA SER A 145 20.94 -6.10 6.83
C SER A 145 21.53 -7.50 7.06
N ASP A 146 22.40 -7.96 6.16
CA ASP A 146 23.13 -9.22 6.27
C ASP A 146 24.30 -9.17 7.26
N VAL A 147 24.84 -7.97 7.51
CA VAL A 147 25.99 -7.75 8.41
C VAL A 147 25.64 -6.81 9.55
N MET A 148 24.87 -5.76 9.28
CA MET A 148 24.56 -4.68 10.21
C MET A 148 23.16 -4.85 10.80
N THR A 149 23.09 -4.78 12.12
CA THR A 149 21.82 -4.69 12.84
C THR A 149 21.29 -3.25 12.81
N ILE A 150 19.98 -3.08 12.68
CA ILE A 150 19.33 -1.79 12.92
C ILE A 150 19.63 -1.37 14.38
N PRO A 151 20.07 -0.14 14.66
CA PRO A 151 20.32 0.28 16.04
C PRO A 151 19.09 0.03 16.92
N SER A 152 19.30 -0.37 18.19
CA SER A 152 18.27 -0.86 19.14
C SER A 152 17.65 -2.24 18.87
N TYR A 153 17.91 -2.88 17.71
CA TYR A 153 17.47 -4.25 17.41
C TYR A 153 18.64 -5.23 17.57
N ALA A 154 18.51 -6.20 18.47
CA ALA A 154 19.47 -7.28 18.61
C ALA A 154 19.11 -8.43 17.66
N ILE A 155 19.96 -8.70 16.66
CA ILE A 155 19.79 -9.83 15.72
C ILE A 155 20.71 -11.00 16.09
N SER A 156 21.86 -10.73 16.72
CA SER A 156 22.82 -11.74 17.16
C SER A 156 22.88 -11.84 18.70
N GLY A 157 23.59 -12.87 19.18
CA GLY A 157 24.03 -12.92 20.57
C GLY A 157 24.92 -11.73 20.98
N PRO A 158 25.16 -11.56 22.29
CA PRO A 158 26.06 -10.52 22.80
C PRO A 158 27.46 -10.64 22.17
N ASN A 159 28.15 -9.51 22.00
CA ASN A 159 29.47 -9.41 21.37
C ASN A 159 29.55 -9.86 19.90
N GLY A 160 28.43 -9.80 19.15
CA GLY A 160 28.41 -10.15 17.72
C GLY A 160 29.43 -9.40 16.85
N TRP A 161 29.93 -8.24 17.30
CA TRP A 161 30.95 -7.46 16.60
C TRP A 161 32.34 -8.13 16.55
N THR A 162 32.59 -9.20 17.31
CA THR A 162 33.84 -9.98 17.21
C THR A 162 33.73 -11.22 16.33
N ALA A 163 32.54 -11.50 15.77
CA ALA A 163 32.36 -12.64 14.89
C ALA A 163 32.98 -12.37 13.51
N ASP A 164 33.39 -13.43 12.82
CA ASP A 164 33.78 -13.33 11.42
C ASP A 164 32.60 -12.82 10.60
N ALA A 165 32.84 -11.85 9.72
CA ALA A 165 31.81 -11.35 8.84
C ALA A 165 31.26 -12.50 7.97
N PRO A 166 29.94 -12.66 7.84
CA PRO A 166 29.39 -13.65 6.94
C PRO A 166 29.87 -13.35 5.51
N PRO A 167 30.01 -14.38 4.65
CA PRO A 167 30.31 -14.16 3.24
C PRO A 167 29.26 -13.22 2.63
N LEU A 168 29.68 -12.37 1.70
CA LEU A 168 28.80 -11.41 1.03
C LEU A 168 27.55 -12.13 0.54
N SER A 169 26.40 -11.70 1.04
CA SER A 169 25.12 -12.18 0.54
C SER A 169 24.94 -11.69 -0.90
N GLN A 170 24.12 -12.42 -1.68
CA GLN A 170 23.70 -11.87 -2.96
C GLN A 170 22.94 -10.58 -2.71
N LEU A 171 23.18 -9.55 -3.54
CA LEU A 171 22.43 -8.32 -3.45
C LEU A 171 20.94 -8.64 -3.46
N PRO A 172 20.17 -8.16 -2.47
CA PRO A 172 18.75 -8.47 -2.39
C PRO A 172 18.05 -8.01 -3.67
N ILE A 173 17.31 -8.93 -4.28
CA ILE A 173 16.45 -8.67 -5.44
C ILE A 173 15.08 -8.32 -4.86
N PHE A 174 14.65 -7.09 -5.06
CA PHE A 174 13.42 -6.54 -4.49
C PHE A 174 12.27 -6.51 -5.49
#